data_AF-A0A7Y0XYM8-F1
#
_entry.id   AF-A0A7Y0XYM8-F1
#
_cell.length_a   1.000
_cell.length_b   1.000
_cell.length_c   1.000
_cell.angle_alpha   90.00
_cell.angle_beta   90.00
_cell.angle_gamma   90.00
#
_symmetry.space_group_name_H-M   'P 1'
#
loop_
_entity.id
_entity.type
_entity.pdbx_description
1 polymer ?
#
loop_
_entity_poly.entity_id
_entity_poly.type
_entity_poly.pdbx_seq_one_letter_code
_entity_poly.pdbx_strand_id
1 'polypeptide(L)'
;MKRQGQLLEKIADLNNLYEAWYKAQKGKISKPSVCAYSEHVQANLQMLHLQLTSGSVETGNYRYFTIYDPKKRLICAAPFSQRVMHHALINVCHASFEKQQTVDSFASRSGKGTYAALDKAREHNRHYKWFLKLDVRKYFESIDHTILKQQLRRLFKDQPFLLIFEQIINSYFTAEHKSVPIGNLTSQYFANHYLSVADHYVKEVLRVPAYVRYMDDMVLWHHDKELLLEIGYRFQGKQQHECPALVGRAG
;
A
#
# COMPACT_ATOMS: atom_id res chain seq x y z
N MET A 1 17.87 -11.02 -6.15
CA MET A 1 17.39 -10.50 -4.84
C MET A 1 17.29 -11.65 -3.84
N LYS A 2 18.09 -11.66 -2.76
CA LYS A 2 18.00 -12.69 -1.70
C LYS A 2 16.68 -12.50 -0.97
N ARG A 3 15.69 -13.35 -1.26
CA ARG A 3 14.36 -13.26 -0.63
C ARG A 3 14.49 -13.66 0.85
N GLN A 4 13.95 -12.84 1.77
CA GLN A 4 14.06 -13.04 3.21
C GLN A 4 13.22 -14.25 3.68
N GLY A 5 13.77 -15.05 4.59
CA GLY A 5 13.06 -16.09 5.35
C GLY A 5 13.11 -15.79 6.85
N GLN A 6 12.36 -16.55 7.67
CA GLN A 6 12.20 -16.33 9.12
C GLN A 6 11.65 -14.93 9.45
N LEU A 7 10.74 -14.43 8.62
CA LEU A 7 10.10 -13.14 8.87
C LEU A 7 9.11 -13.26 10.02
N LEU A 8 8.40 -14.39 10.10
CA LEU A 8 7.36 -14.57 11.11
C LEU A 8 7.91 -14.52 12.54
N GLU A 9 9.05 -15.15 12.80
CA GLU A 9 9.73 -15.10 14.11
C GLU A 9 10.06 -13.65 14.52
N LYS A 10 10.57 -12.84 13.59
CA LYS A 10 10.89 -11.43 13.82
C LYS A 10 9.63 -10.58 14.02
N ILE A 11 8.56 -10.90 13.30
CA ILE A 11 7.27 -10.20 13.43
C ILE A 11 6.64 -10.50 14.79
N ALA A 12 6.67 -11.76 15.21
CA ALA A 12 6.11 -12.23 16.47
C ALA A 12 6.99 -11.93 17.69
N ASP A 13 8.26 -11.53 17.50
CA ASP A 13 9.14 -11.14 18.60
C ASP A 13 8.50 -10.08 19.50
N LEU A 14 8.52 -10.34 20.82
CA LEU A 14 7.83 -9.48 21.79
C LEU A 14 8.35 -8.03 21.74
N ASN A 15 9.65 -7.80 21.50
CA ASN A 15 10.18 -6.44 21.39
C ASN A 15 9.60 -5.73 20.17
N ASN A 16 9.50 -6.41 19.03
CA ASN A 16 8.83 -5.87 17.85
C ASN A 16 7.34 -5.58 18.12
N LEU A 17 6.66 -6.44 18.86
CA LEU A 17 5.26 -6.24 19.25
C LEU A 17 5.07 -5.03 20.19
N TYR A 18 5.98 -4.82 21.15
CA TYR A 18 5.99 -3.62 21.99
C TYR A 18 6.23 -2.36 21.16
N GLU A 19 7.20 -2.38 20.24
CA GLU A 19 7.43 -1.26 19.32
C GLU A 19 6.20 -0.98 18.44
N ALA A 20 5.54 -2.03 17.96
CA ALA A 20 4.35 -1.93 17.15
C ALA A 20 3.19 -1.29 17.91
N TRP A 21 2.98 -1.68 19.17
CA TRP A 21 2.01 -1.05 20.06
C TRP A 21 2.31 0.44 20.27
N TYR A 22 3.57 0.76 20.58
CA TYR A 22 4.00 2.15 20.77
C TYR A 22 3.73 3.01 19.51
N LYS A 23 4.04 2.49 18.32
CA LYS A 23 3.75 3.17 17.04
C LYS A 23 2.24 3.29 16.79
N ALA A 24 1.44 2.27 17.12
CA ALA A 24 0.00 2.25 16.87
C ALA A 24 -0.78 3.26 17.74
N GLN A 25 -0.34 3.49 18.98
CA GLN A 25 -0.99 4.42 19.91
C GLN A 25 -0.61 5.89 19.72
N LYS A 26 0.51 6.17 19.04
CA LYS A 26 1.05 7.53 18.91
C LYS A 26 -0.02 8.51 18.39
N GLY A 27 -0.24 9.59 19.14
CA GLY A 27 -1.24 10.62 18.84
C GLY A 27 -2.70 10.22 19.10
N LYS A 28 -2.97 9.04 19.67
CA LYS A 28 -4.31 8.48 19.90
C LYS A 28 -4.48 7.83 21.28
N ILE A 29 -3.58 8.15 22.21
CA ILE A 29 -3.48 7.52 23.53
C ILE A 29 -4.80 7.65 24.31
N SER A 30 -5.50 8.78 24.20
CA SER A 30 -6.76 9.04 24.92
C SER A 30 -8.00 8.35 24.34
N LYS A 31 -7.87 7.56 23.27
CA LYS A 31 -9.02 6.86 22.67
C LYS A 31 -9.41 5.65 23.55
N PRO A 32 -10.71 5.42 23.83
CA PRO A 32 -11.13 4.34 24.73
C PRO A 32 -10.58 2.95 24.36
N SER A 33 -10.57 2.60 23.07
CA SER A 33 -10.02 1.32 22.60
C SER A 33 -8.49 1.19 22.76
N VAL A 34 -7.78 2.32 22.81
CA VAL A 34 -6.34 2.36 23.05
C VAL A 34 -6.06 2.25 24.54
N CYS A 35 -6.83 2.94 25.39
CA CYS A 35 -6.74 2.82 26.85
C CYS A 35 -6.99 1.38 27.30
N ALA A 36 -8.12 0.78 26.89
CA ALA A 36 -8.49 -0.59 27.26
C ALA A 36 -7.43 -1.62 26.82
N TYR A 37 -6.81 -1.42 25.65
CA TYR A 37 -5.71 -2.28 25.21
C TYR A 37 -4.45 -2.09 26.04
N SER A 38 -4.16 -0.84 26.44
CA SER A 38 -2.95 -0.48 27.20
C SER A 38 -3.04 -0.92 28.66
N GLU A 39 -4.22 -0.97 29.26
CA GLU A 39 -4.47 -1.53 30.60
C GLU A 39 -4.04 -3.00 30.72
N HIS A 40 -4.16 -3.75 29.64
CA HIS A 40 -3.78 -5.17 29.57
C HIS A 40 -2.71 -5.44 28.51
N VAL A 41 -1.77 -4.51 28.33
CA VAL A 41 -0.80 -4.55 27.22
C VAL A 41 -0.04 -5.88 27.14
N GLN A 42 0.49 -6.39 28.25
CA GLN A 42 1.28 -7.63 28.25
C GLN A 42 0.46 -8.83 27.79
N ALA A 43 -0.74 -9.02 28.34
CA ALA A 43 -1.63 -10.12 27.95
C ALA A 43 -2.06 -10.00 26.48
N ASN A 44 -2.39 -8.78 26.03
CA ASN A 44 -2.77 -8.52 24.65
C ASN A 44 -1.63 -8.81 23.65
N LEU A 45 -0.39 -8.45 24.00
CA LEU A 45 0.78 -8.73 23.17
C LEU A 45 1.16 -10.21 23.17
N GLN A 46 1.03 -10.91 24.31
CA GLN A 46 1.21 -12.37 24.38
C GLN A 46 0.19 -13.11 23.52
N MET A 47 -1.07 -12.68 23.55
CA MET A 47 -2.11 -13.23 22.71
C MET A 47 -1.78 -13.00 21.22
N LEU A 48 -1.38 -11.77 20.84
CA LEU A 48 -0.96 -11.47 19.47
C LEU A 48 0.27 -12.30 19.04
N HIS A 49 1.24 -12.51 19.92
CA HIS A 49 2.37 -13.39 19.67
C HIS A 49 1.89 -14.80 19.31
N LEU A 50 0.99 -15.39 20.11
CA LEU A 50 0.43 -16.72 19.87
C LEU A 50 -0.33 -16.81 18.53
N GLN A 51 -1.12 -15.79 18.19
CA GLN A 51 -1.81 -15.70 16.91
C GLN A 51 -0.83 -15.68 15.73
N LEU A 52 0.23 -14.88 15.83
CA LEU A 52 1.25 -14.78 14.79
C LEU A 52 2.02 -16.11 14.65
N THR A 53 2.46 -16.71 15.75
CA THR A 53 3.22 -17.97 15.72
C THR A 53 2.40 -19.16 15.27
N SER A 54 1.09 -19.18 15.59
CA SER A 54 0.18 -20.23 15.10
C SER A 54 -0.27 -20.02 13.65
N GLY A 55 -0.05 -18.83 13.09
CA GLY A 55 -0.47 -18.47 11.74
C GLY A 55 -1.97 -18.18 11.61
N SER A 56 -2.73 -18.19 12.70
CA SER A 56 -4.16 -17.87 12.75
C SER A 56 -4.36 -16.53 13.44
N VAL A 57 -4.58 -15.49 12.64
CA VAL A 57 -4.69 -14.12 13.14
C VAL A 57 -6.13 -13.62 13.07
N GLU A 58 -6.54 -12.86 14.06
CA GLU A 58 -7.81 -12.15 14.00
C GLU A 58 -7.73 -11.01 12.98
N THR A 59 -8.64 -11.04 12.00
CA THR A 59 -8.76 -10.00 10.96
C THR A 59 -10.24 -9.63 10.79
N GLY A 60 -10.53 -8.42 10.30
CA GLY A 60 -11.91 -7.96 10.09
C GLY A 60 -12.49 -7.18 11.28
N ASN A 61 -13.80 -7.30 11.52
CA ASN A 61 -14.54 -6.54 12.54
C ASN A 61 -14.32 -5.02 12.43
N TYR A 62 -14.34 -4.52 11.19
CA TYR A 62 -14.09 -3.12 10.89
C TYR A 62 -15.19 -2.22 11.43
N ARG A 63 -14.78 -1.09 12.02
CA ARG A 63 -15.68 0.02 12.29
C ARG A 63 -15.74 0.92 11.06
N TYR A 64 -16.93 1.03 10.48
CA TYR A 64 -17.18 1.86 9.31
C TYR A 64 -17.62 3.26 9.71
N PHE A 65 -17.04 4.27 9.07
CA PHE A 65 -17.53 5.65 9.16
C PHE A 65 -17.19 6.39 7.88
N THR A 66 -17.97 7.41 7.55
CA THR A 66 -17.73 8.21 6.36
C THR A 66 -16.97 9.48 6.73
N ILE A 67 -15.94 9.82 5.96
CA ILE A 67 -15.33 11.16 5.97
C ILE A 67 -15.56 11.85 4.63
N TYR A 68 -15.39 13.16 4.61
CA TYR A 68 -15.41 13.97 3.39
C TYR A 68 -14.07 14.69 3.27
N ASP A 69 -13.22 14.27 2.31
CA ASP A 69 -12.00 14.99 1.97
C ASP A 69 -11.36 14.52 0.65
N PRO A 70 -11.38 15.33 -0.44
CA PRO A 70 -12.37 16.35 -0.83
C PRO A 70 -13.70 15.73 -1.32
N LYS A 71 -13.81 14.39 -1.30
CA LYS A 71 -14.98 13.61 -1.69
C LYS A 71 -15.37 12.65 -0.57
N LYS A 72 -16.62 12.17 -0.59
CA LYS A 72 -17.11 11.18 0.38
C LYS A 72 -16.29 9.88 0.27
N ARG A 73 -15.72 9.42 1.38
CA ARG A 73 -14.97 8.16 1.47
C ARG A 73 -15.47 7.34 2.65
N LEU A 74 -15.79 6.07 2.42
CA LEU A 74 -16.05 5.11 3.47
C LEU A 74 -14.71 4.66 4.06
N ILE A 75 -14.46 5.01 5.31
CA ILE A 75 -13.27 4.57 6.06
C ILE A 75 -13.61 3.30 6.84
N CYS A 76 -12.71 2.35 6.75
CA CYS A 76 -12.74 1.07 7.43
C CYS A 76 -11.63 1.09 8.48
N ALA A 77 -11.97 1.33 9.74
CA ALA A 77 -11.00 1.30 10.83
C ALA A 77 -10.94 -0.08 11.47
N ALA A 78 -9.78 -0.73 11.37
CA ALA A 78 -9.50 -1.96 12.11
C ALA A 78 -9.55 -1.74 13.63
N PRO A 79 -9.94 -2.79 14.39
CA PRO A 79 -9.74 -2.85 15.84
C PRO A 79 -8.30 -2.51 16.24
N PHE A 80 -8.11 -1.98 17.45
CA PHE A 80 -6.79 -1.51 17.86
C PHE A 80 -5.75 -2.64 17.92
N SER A 81 -6.14 -3.85 18.36
CA SER A 81 -5.29 -5.06 18.33
C SER A 81 -4.73 -5.34 16.92
N GLN A 82 -5.59 -5.30 15.90
CA GLN A 82 -5.18 -5.49 14.51
C GLN A 82 -4.32 -4.34 13.99
N ARG A 83 -4.51 -3.11 14.49
CA ARG A 83 -3.61 -2.00 14.17
C ARG A 83 -2.20 -2.25 14.73
N VAL A 84 -2.09 -2.80 15.95
CA VAL A 84 -0.79 -3.24 16.51
C VAL A 84 -0.17 -4.32 15.61
N MET A 85 -0.93 -5.33 15.23
CA MET A 85 -0.48 -6.36 14.27
C MET A 85 0.01 -5.76 12.95
N HIS A 86 -0.73 -4.82 12.35
CA HIS A 86 -0.31 -4.15 11.12
C HIS A 86 1.03 -3.42 11.30
N HIS A 87 1.26 -2.74 12.42
CA HIS A 87 2.55 -2.13 12.71
C HIS A 87 3.66 -3.18 12.88
N ALA A 88 3.40 -4.29 13.56
CA ALA A 88 4.37 -5.37 13.75
C ALA A 88 4.83 -5.98 12.42
N LEU A 89 3.88 -6.22 11.51
CA LEU A 89 4.14 -6.68 10.15
C LEU A 89 5.01 -5.67 9.39
N ILE A 90 4.60 -4.40 9.40
CA ILE A 90 5.27 -3.36 8.62
C ILE A 90 6.66 -3.01 9.18
N ASN A 91 6.88 -3.06 10.49
CA ASN A 91 8.22 -2.85 11.08
C ASN A 91 9.28 -3.75 10.42
N VAL A 92 8.93 -5.01 10.16
CA VAL A 92 9.83 -5.99 9.55
C VAL A 92 9.81 -5.88 8.01
N CYS A 93 8.64 -5.67 7.41
CA CYS A 93 8.47 -5.74 5.96
C CYS A 93 8.76 -4.43 5.22
N HIS A 94 8.82 -3.29 5.92
CA HIS A 94 8.97 -1.96 5.33
C HIS A 94 10.13 -1.89 4.34
N ALA A 95 11.32 -2.37 4.74
CA ALA A 95 12.51 -2.35 3.89
C ALA A 95 12.36 -3.15 2.59
N SER A 96 11.56 -4.23 2.60
CA SER A 96 11.28 -5.03 1.42
C SER A 96 10.31 -4.32 0.46
N PHE A 97 9.29 -3.66 1.00
CA PHE A 97 8.40 -2.82 0.20
C PHE A 97 9.12 -1.61 -0.41
N GLU A 98 9.94 -0.91 0.37
CA GLU A 98 10.68 0.27 -0.10
C GLU A 98 11.62 -0.06 -1.25
N LYS A 99 12.27 -1.23 -1.24
CA LYS A 99 13.15 -1.68 -2.33
C LYS A 99 12.44 -1.88 -3.67
N GLN A 100 11.10 -2.04 -3.68
CA GLN A 100 10.32 -2.17 -4.91
C GLN A 100 9.79 -0.81 -5.41
N GLN A 101 9.94 0.26 -4.63
CA GLN A 101 9.44 1.56 -5.05
C GLN A 101 10.50 2.29 -5.88
N THR A 102 10.07 2.95 -6.96
CA THR A 102 10.92 3.90 -7.66
C THR A 102 11.10 5.17 -6.83
N VAL A 103 12.10 5.98 -7.17
CA VAL A 103 12.33 7.28 -6.52
C VAL A 103 11.19 8.27 -6.76
N ASP A 104 10.42 8.06 -7.83
CA ASP A 104 9.35 8.93 -8.31
C ASP A 104 7.98 8.65 -7.65
N SER A 105 7.90 7.67 -6.74
CA SER A 105 6.73 7.38 -5.89
C SER A 105 6.85 8.11 -4.54
N PHE A 106 5.85 8.90 -4.16
CA PHE A 106 5.97 9.80 -3.00
C PHE A 106 5.01 9.56 -1.85
N ALA A 107 3.92 8.81 -2.06
CA ALA A 107 2.84 8.77 -1.08
C ALA A 107 3.11 7.79 0.07
N SER A 108 2.83 8.20 1.32
CA SER A 108 3.02 7.38 2.53
C SER A 108 4.43 6.80 2.73
N ARG A 109 5.47 7.52 2.30
CA ARG A 109 6.88 7.10 2.42
C ARG A 109 7.71 8.08 3.25
N SER A 110 8.68 7.56 3.99
CA SER A 110 9.57 8.38 4.84
C SER A 110 10.45 9.31 3.98
N GLY A 111 10.61 10.57 4.39
CA GLY A 111 11.33 11.59 3.60
C GLY A 111 10.66 11.96 2.27
N LYS A 112 9.44 11.47 2.03
CA LYS A 112 8.58 11.80 0.89
C LYS A 112 7.31 12.46 1.41
N GLY A 113 6.33 12.65 0.54
CA GLY A 113 5.02 13.22 0.87
C GLY A 113 4.58 14.26 -0.14
N THR A 114 3.48 14.94 0.18
CA THR A 114 2.82 15.88 -0.74
C THR A 114 3.76 16.97 -1.23
N TYR A 115 4.49 17.62 -0.32
CA TYR A 115 5.39 18.72 -0.69
C TYR A 115 6.54 18.24 -1.57
N ALA A 116 7.18 17.11 -1.24
CA ALA A 116 8.24 16.54 -2.07
C ALA A 116 7.76 16.16 -3.48
N ALA A 117 6.55 15.61 -3.59
CA ALA A 117 5.94 15.30 -4.89
C ALA A 117 5.65 16.57 -5.70
N LEU A 118 5.12 17.61 -5.05
CA LEU A 118 4.82 18.90 -5.67
C LEU A 118 6.09 19.61 -6.14
N ASP A 119 7.15 19.59 -5.35
CA ASP A 119 8.42 20.22 -5.75
C ASP A 119 9.05 19.51 -6.95
N LYS A 120 8.98 18.18 -7.00
CA LYS A 120 9.42 17.42 -8.18
C LYS A 120 8.55 17.70 -9.40
N ALA A 121 7.22 17.77 -9.23
CA ALA A 121 6.30 18.13 -10.31
C ALA A 121 6.53 19.56 -10.83
N ARG A 122 6.83 20.52 -9.94
CA ARG A 122 7.19 21.90 -10.31
C ARG A 122 8.48 21.96 -11.11
N GLU A 123 9.49 21.19 -10.71
CA GLU A 123 10.74 21.05 -11.47
C GLU A 123 10.43 20.55 -12.89
N HIS A 124 9.64 19.49 -13.04
CA HIS A 124 9.28 18.96 -14.36
C HIS A 124 8.44 19.94 -15.19
N ASN A 125 7.47 20.64 -14.59
CA ASN A 125 6.67 21.67 -15.27
C ASN A 125 7.51 22.82 -15.84
N ARG A 126 8.69 23.11 -15.28
CA ARG A 126 9.59 24.15 -15.81
C ARG A 126 10.39 23.68 -17.01
N HIS A 127 10.69 22.38 -17.08
CA HIS A 127 11.56 21.81 -18.11
C HIS A 127 10.79 21.27 -19.31
N TYR A 128 9.58 20.74 -19.11
CA TYR A 128 8.81 20.07 -20.16
C TYR A 128 7.58 20.85 -20.55
N LYS A 129 7.21 20.76 -21.84
CA LYS A 129 6.09 21.51 -22.42
C LYS A 129 4.73 20.86 -22.17
N TRP A 130 4.68 19.54 -22.15
CA TRP A 130 3.45 18.77 -22.04
C TRP A 130 3.50 17.80 -20.87
N PHE A 131 2.33 17.50 -20.33
CA PHE A 131 2.16 16.47 -19.32
C PHE A 131 0.95 15.59 -19.63
N LEU A 132 1.03 14.34 -19.22
CA LEU A 132 -0.07 13.38 -19.20
C LEU A 132 -0.40 13.09 -17.74
N LYS A 133 -1.66 13.32 -17.36
CA LYS A 133 -2.19 12.87 -16.08
C LYS A 133 -2.94 11.55 -16.28
N LEU A 134 -2.60 10.57 -15.45
CA LEU A 134 -3.28 9.29 -15.34
C LEU A 134 -3.83 9.14 -13.90
N ASP A 135 -5.03 8.59 -13.77
CA ASP A 135 -5.71 8.34 -12.50
C ASP A 135 -6.39 6.96 -12.55
N VAL A 136 -6.38 6.24 -11.43
CA VAL A 136 -7.03 4.93 -11.33
C VAL A 136 -8.40 5.07 -10.68
N ARG A 137 -9.45 4.86 -11.47
CA ARG A 137 -10.83 4.97 -11.00
C ARG A 137 -11.09 4.04 -9.82
N LYS A 138 -11.53 4.63 -8.69
CA LYS A 138 -11.87 3.91 -7.45
C LYS A 138 -10.75 2.97 -7.01
N TYR A 139 -9.52 3.47 -7.00
CA TYR A 139 -8.31 2.66 -6.88
C TYR A 139 -8.36 1.58 -5.79
N PHE A 140 -8.66 1.94 -4.53
CA PHE A 140 -8.76 0.98 -3.43
C PHE A 140 -9.86 -0.08 -3.63
N GLU A 141 -10.97 0.24 -4.30
CA GLU A 141 -12.02 -0.71 -4.66
C GLU A 141 -11.61 -1.61 -5.84
N SER A 142 -10.70 -1.14 -6.69
CA SER A 142 -10.29 -1.81 -7.93
C SER A 142 -9.14 -2.81 -7.76
N ILE A 143 -8.41 -2.77 -6.65
CA ILE A 143 -7.26 -3.66 -6.40
C ILE A 143 -7.71 -5.12 -6.40
N ASP A 144 -7.15 -5.90 -7.33
CA ASP A 144 -7.43 -7.32 -7.47
C ASP A 144 -6.60 -8.15 -6.48
N HIS A 145 -7.28 -8.97 -5.68
CA HIS A 145 -6.64 -9.80 -4.66
C HIS A 145 -5.67 -10.81 -5.26
N THR A 146 -5.98 -11.40 -6.42
CA THR A 146 -5.16 -12.43 -7.06
C THR A 146 -3.84 -11.81 -7.53
N ILE A 147 -3.92 -10.67 -8.20
CA ILE A 147 -2.74 -9.93 -8.67
C ILE A 147 -1.90 -9.47 -7.47
N LEU A 148 -2.52 -8.87 -6.45
CA LEU A 148 -1.82 -8.40 -5.26
C LEU A 148 -1.09 -9.54 -4.55
N LYS A 149 -1.76 -10.68 -4.32
CA LYS A 149 -1.13 -11.86 -3.69
C LYS A 149 0.01 -12.40 -4.54
N GLN A 150 -0.13 -12.43 -5.87
CA GLN A 150 0.95 -12.86 -6.76
C GLN A 150 2.18 -11.94 -6.66
N GLN A 151 1.98 -10.62 -6.60
CA GLN A 151 3.08 -9.67 -6.40
C GLN A 151 3.77 -9.88 -5.04
N LEU A 152 3.00 -10.05 -3.96
CA LEU A 152 3.54 -10.32 -2.63
C LEU A 152 4.36 -11.62 -2.57
N ARG A 153 3.92 -12.68 -3.25
CA ARG A 153 4.67 -13.95 -3.38
C ARG A 153 5.99 -13.81 -4.15
N ARG A 154 6.13 -12.80 -5.01
CA ARG A 154 7.41 -12.49 -5.67
C ARG A 154 8.36 -11.77 -4.71
N LEU A 155 7.81 -10.98 -3.79
CA LEU A 155 8.56 -10.19 -2.81
C LEU A 155 9.03 -11.03 -1.61
N PHE A 156 8.18 -11.90 -1.06
CA PHE A 156 8.45 -12.68 0.15
C PHE A 156 8.44 -14.19 -0.13
N LYS A 157 9.30 -14.97 0.57
CA LYS A 157 9.32 -16.45 0.46
C LYS A 157 8.58 -17.17 1.58
N ASP A 158 8.49 -16.53 2.75
CA ASP A 158 8.00 -17.12 3.98
C ASP A 158 6.49 -17.41 3.85
N GLN A 159 6.13 -18.68 3.68
CA GLN A 159 4.76 -19.11 3.43
C GLN A 159 3.83 -18.87 4.62
N PRO A 160 4.18 -19.24 5.87
CA PRO A 160 3.40 -18.87 7.05
C PRO A 160 3.08 -17.38 7.12
N PHE A 161 4.07 -16.53 6.83
CA PHE A 161 3.87 -15.08 6.78
C PHE A 161 2.94 -14.64 5.63
N LEU A 162 3.10 -15.20 4.43
CA LEU A 162 2.22 -14.90 3.29
C LEU A 162 0.76 -15.24 3.59
N LEU A 163 0.50 -16.33 4.32
CA LEU A 163 -0.85 -16.69 4.74
C LEU A 163 -1.49 -15.63 5.66
N ILE A 164 -0.71 -14.95 6.49
CA ILE A 164 -1.21 -13.84 7.32
C ILE A 164 -1.60 -12.64 6.45
N PHE A 165 -0.80 -12.29 5.45
CA PHE A 165 -1.18 -11.25 4.48
C PHE A 165 -2.42 -11.65 3.68
N GLU A 166 -2.56 -12.92 3.31
CA GLU A 166 -3.75 -13.41 2.62
C GLU A 166 -4.99 -13.33 3.51
N GLN A 167 -4.90 -13.66 4.81
CA GLN A 167 -5.99 -13.46 5.77
C GLN A 167 -6.40 -11.98 5.85
N ILE A 168 -5.44 -11.06 5.96
CA ILE A 168 -5.72 -9.61 5.99
C ILE A 168 -6.40 -9.15 4.70
N ILE A 169 -5.91 -9.56 3.53
CA ILE A 169 -6.48 -9.20 2.23
C ILE A 169 -7.90 -9.77 2.09
N ASN A 170 -8.10 -11.03 2.46
CA ASN A 170 -9.40 -11.71 2.37
C ASN A 170 -10.42 -11.20 3.39
N SER A 171 -9.98 -10.53 4.46
CA SER A 171 -10.87 -10.00 5.49
C SER A 171 -11.78 -8.85 5.02
N TYR A 172 -11.51 -8.28 3.84
CA TYR A 172 -12.26 -7.17 3.28
C TYR A 172 -12.41 -7.32 1.77
N PHE A 173 -13.64 -7.18 1.29
CA PHE A 173 -13.93 -7.08 -0.13
C PHE A 173 -15.23 -6.31 -0.35
N THR A 174 -15.28 -5.51 -1.42
CA THR A 174 -16.49 -4.78 -1.85
C THR A 174 -17.12 -5.38 -3.09
N ALA A 175 -16.36 -6.22 -3.78
CA ALA A 175 -16.76 -7.11 -4.85
C ALA A 175 -15.90 -8.36 -4.76
N GLU A 176 -16.36 -9.48 -5.33
CA GLU A 176 -15.65 -10.76 -5.24
C GLU A 176 -14.16 -10.62 -5.63
N HIS A 177 -13.28 -11.01 -4.71
CA HIS A 177 -11.82 -10.94 -4.84
C HIS A 177 -11.22 -9.56 -5.14
N LYS A 178 -11.91 -8.48 -4.77
CA LYS A 178 -11.42 -7.11 -4.98
C LYS A 178 -11.57 -6.25 -3.75
N SER A 179 -10.68 -5.26 -3.72
CA SER A 179 -10.55 -4.15 -2.79
C SER A 179 -9.65 -4.36 -1.58
N VAL A 180 -9.10 -3.27 -1.08
CA VAL A 180 -8.41 -3.22 0.22
C VAL A 180 -8.98 -2.07 1.05
N PRO A 181 -9.12 -2.24 2.38
CA PRO A 181 -9.85 -1.28 3.20
C PRO A 181 -9.09 0.05 3.31
N ILE A 182 -9.79 1.16 3.10
CA ILE A 182 -9.25 2.50 3.33
C ILE A 182 -9.20 2.75 4.84
N GLY A 183 -7.99 2.90 5.40
CA GLY A 183 -7.80 3.19 6.83
C GLY A 183 -6.81 2.28 7.54
N ASN A 184 -6.46 1.13 6.94
CA ASN A 184 -5.46 0.24 7.48
C ASN A 184 -4.05 0.61 7.00
N LEU A 185 -3.05 0.43 7.86
CA LEU A 185 -1.66 0.68 7.54
C LEU A 185 -1.17 -0.24 6.41
N THR A 186 -1.46 -1.55 6.52
CA THR A 186 -1.11 -2.56 5.51
C THR A 186 -1.71 -2.23 4.13
N SER A 187 -2.95 -1.75 4.07
CA SER A 187 -3.58 -1.33 2.81
C SER A 187 -2.80 -0.25 2.06
N GLN A 188 -2.15 0.69 2.77
CA GLN A 188 -1.33 1.73 2.13
C GLN A 188 -0.08 1.14 1.47
N TYR A 189 0.55 0.16 2.14
CA TYR A 189 1.69 -0.56 1.58
C TYR A 189 1.27 -1.44 0.39
N PHE A 190 0.13 -2.15 0.51
CA PHE A 190 -0.40 -2.96 -0.57
C PHE A 190 -0.74 -2.12 -1.79
N ALA A 191 -1.36 -0.96 -1.61
CA ALA A 191 -1.64 -0.01 -2.68
C ALA A 191 -0.33 0.44 -3.37
N ASN A 192 0.61 1.03 -2.62
CA ASN A 192 1.88 1.46 -3.22
C ASN A 192 2.66 0.33 -3.90
N HIS A 193 2.64 -0.88 -3.34
CA HIS A 193 3.26 -2.03 -3.97
C HIS A 193 2.53 -2.44 -5.26
N TYR A 194 1.21 -2.46 -5.25
CA TYR A 194 0.38 -2.82 -6.40
C TYR A 194 0.72 -1.99 -7.64
N LEU A 195 0.87 -0.67 -7.46
CA LEU A 195 1.21 0.26 -8.54
C LEU A 195 2.70 0.40 -8.83
N SER A 196 3.59 -0.19 -8.02
CA SER A 196 5.03 -0.13 -8.31
C SER A 196 5.41 -0.73 -9.67
N VAL A 197 4.65 -1.75 -10.13
CA VAL A 197 4.83 -2.34 -11.46
C VAL A 197 4.59 -1.31 -12.57
N ALA A 198 3.63 -0.41 -12.38
CA ALA A 198 3.37 0.67 -13.32
C ALA A 198 4.53 1.68 -13.36
N ASP A 199 5.10 2.00 -12.19
CA ASP A 199 6.27 2.88 -12.09
C ASP A 199 7.46 2.32 -12.88
N HIS A 200 7.76 1.03 -12.68
CA HIS A 200 8.83 0.35 -13.40
C HIS A 200 8.55 0.31 -14.91
N TYR A 201 7.31 0.04 -15.32
CA TYR A 201 6.94 0.09 -16.75
C TYR A 201 7.18 1.48 -17.36
N VAL A 202 6.79 2.56 -16.66
CA VAL A 202 7.01 3.94 -17.13
C VAL A 202 8.51 4.27 -17.22
N LYS A 203 9.29 3.91 -16.20
CA LYS A 203 10.69 4.31 -16.09
C LYS A 203 11.66 3.44 -16.88
N GLU A 204 11.40 2.14 -16.98
CA GLU A 204 12.35 1.17 -17.52
C GLU A 204 11.99 0.72 -18.94
N VAL A 205 10.68 0.58 -19.21
CA VAL A 205 10.19 0.14 -20.52
C VAL A 205 9.87 1.34 -21.42
N LEU A 206 8.97 2.23 -20.98
CA LEU A 206 8.62 3.44 -21.73
C LEU A 206 9.72 4.52 -21.66
N ARG A 207 10.63 4.40 -20.68
CA ARG A 207 11.78 5.29 -20.47
C ARG A 207 11.41 6.77 -20.38
N VAL A 208 10.25 7.08 -19.79
CA VAL A 208 9.84 8.46 -19.61
C VAL A 208 10.72 9.13 -18.54
N PRO A 209 11.45 10.21 -18.88
CA PRO A 209 12.47 10.77 -18.00
C PRO A 209 11.85 11.46 -16.78
N ALA A 210 10.70 12.11 -16.95
CA ALA A 210 10.03 12.89 -15.91
C ALA A 210 8.68 12.27 -15.54
N TYR A 211 8.60 11.82 -14.29
CA TYR A 211 7.47 11.06 -13.77
C TYR A 211 7.31 11.34 -12.28
N VAL A 212 6.07 11.45 -11.82
CA VAL A 212 5.71 11.55 -10.39
C VAL A 212 4.46 10.70 -10.17
N ARG A 213 4.47 9.89 -9.10
CA ARG A 213 3.28 9.21 -8.59
C ARG A 213 2.99 9.58 -7.14
N TYR A 214 1.74 9.92 -6.87
CA TYR A 214 1.19 10.10 -5.54
C TYR A 214 -0.05 9.24 -5.37
N MET A 215 0.09 8.07 -4.73
CA MET A 215 -0.93 7.02 -4.70
C MET A 215 -1.35 6.62 -6.12
N ASP A 216 -2.60 6.89 -6.50
CA ASP A 216 -3.21 6.64 -7.80
C ASP A 216 -3.03 7.78 -8.81
N ASP A 217 -2.67 8.98 -8.37
CA ASP A 217 -2.33 10.09 -9.26
C ASP A 217 -0.94 9.88 -9.86
N MET A 218 -0.88 9.68 -11.17
CA MET A 218 0.36 9.56 -11.94
C MET A 218 0.46 10.72 -12.93
N VAL A 219 1.63 11.38 -12.98
CA VAL A 219 1.87 12.47 -13.93
C VAL A 219 3.20 12.22 -14.64
N LEU A 220 3.16 12.26 -15.96
CA LEU A 220 4.30 12.06 -16.85
C LEU A 220 4.54 13.34 -17.63
N TRP A 221 5.79 13.73 -17.82
CA TRP A 221 6.15 14.93 -18.59
C TRP A 221 7.05 14.60 -19.76
N HIS A 222 6.84 15.29 -20.87
CA HIS A 222 7.65 15.13 -22.08
C HIS A 222 7.54 16.36 -23.01
N HIS A 223 8.47 16.50 -23.94
CA HIS A 223 8.43 17.55 -24.97
C HIS A 223 7.55 17.18 -26.17
N ASP A 224 7.46 15.89 -26.46
CA ASP A 224 6.62 15.29 -27.50
C ASP A 224 5.23 14.97 -26.92
N LYS A 225 4.18 15.55 -27.53
CA LYS A 225 2.79 15.37 -27.12
C LYS A 225 2.21 14.07 -27.65
N GLU A 226 2.55 13.70 -28.89
CA GLU A 226 2.12 12.46 -29.53
C GLU A 226 2.58 11.25 -28.72
N LEU A 227 3.83 11.25 -28.24
CA LEU A 227 4.34 10.18 -27.36
C LEU A 227 3.49 10.04 -26.07
N LEU A 228 3.14 11.16 -25.44
CA LEU A 228 2.30 11.14 -24.23
C LEU A 228 0.90 10.58 -24.52
N LEU A 229 0.31 10.94 -25.66
CA LEU A 229 -0.99 10.38 -26.08
C LEU A 229 -0.90 8.87 -26.34
N GLU A 230 0.16 8.41 -27.00
CA GLU A 230 0.42 6.99 -27.24
C GLU A 230 0.52 6.22 -25.92
N ILE A 231 1.30 6.72 -24.97
CA ILE A 231 1.42 6.14 -23.63
C ILE A 231 0.05 6.07 -22.95
N GLY A 232 -0.74 7.15 -23.02
CA GLY A 232 -2.12 7.16 -22.51
C GLY A 232 -2.98 6.03 -23.10
N TYR A 233 -2.91 5.80 -24.40
CA TYR A 233 -3.64 4.71 -25.05
C TYR A 233 -3.19 3.31 -24.65
N ARG A 234 -1.88 3.12 -24.39
CA ARG A 234 -1.35 1.85 -23.85
C ARG A 234 -1.91 1.56 -22.47
N PHE A 235 -1.95 2.55 -21.58
CA PHE A 235 -2.54 2.41 -20.24
C PHE A 235 -4.05 2.16 -20.25
N GLN A 236 -4.76 2.70 -21.23
CA GLN A 236 -6.20 2.44 -21.43
C GLN A 236 -6.50 1.05 -22.01
N GLY A 237 -5.48 0.27 -22.37
CA GLY A 237 -5.66 -1.06 -22.96
C GLY A 237 -6.17 -1.00 -24.41
N LYS A 238 -5.80 0.02 -25.20
CA LYS A 238 -5.99 0.01 -26.66
C LYS A 238 -4.87 -0.72 -27.41
N GLN A 239 -3.80 -1.12 -26.70
CA GLN A 239 -2.76 -2.06 -27.15
C GLN A 239 -2.51 -3.06 -26.00
N GLN A 240 -3.37 -4.07 -25.88
CA GLN A 240 -3.33 -5.05 -24.80
C GLN A 240 -2.31 -6.13 -25.08
N HIS A 241 -1.12 -6.09 -24.45
CA HIS A 241 -0.35 -7.30 -24.10
C HIS A 241 0.71 -7.10 -22.98
N GLU A 242 0.96 -5.89 -22.47
CA GLU A 242 2.19 -5.67 -21.69
C GLU A 242 2.07 -5.46 -20.16
N CYS A 243 0.90 -5.17 -19.59
CA CYS A 243 0.81 -4.95 -18.12
C CYS A 243 -0.56 -5.31 -17.48
N PRO A 244 -0.70 -6.49 -16.83
CA PRO A 244 -1.96 -6.95 -16.24
C PRO A 244 -2.44 -6.12 -15.03
N ALA A 245 -1.56 -5.34 -14.38
CA ALA A 245 -1.87 -4.62 -13.15
C ALA A 245 -2.68 -3.32 -13.37
N LEU A 246 -2.82 -2.87 -14.62
CA LEU A 246 -3.30 -1.54 -14.98
C LEU A 246 -4.67 -1.56 -15.68
N VAL A 247 -5.47 -2.62 -15.54
CA VAL A 247 -6.82 -2.70 -16.11
C VAL A 247 -7.78 -1.77 -15.36
N GLY A 248 -7.60 -0.46 -15.55
CA GLY A 248 -8.48 0.61 -15.10
C GLY A 248 -9.00 1.35 -16.33
N ARG A 249 -10.31 1.25 -16.60
CA ARG A 249 -10.94 2.03 -17.67
C ARG A 249 -10.79 3.52 -17.36
N ALA A 250 -10.12 4.26 -18.25
CA ALA A 250 -10.15 5.71 -18.23
C ALA A 250 -11.60 6.21 -18.38
N GLY A 251 -11.99 7.11 -17.50
CA GLY A 251 -13.09 8.04 -17.72
C GLY A 251 -12.55 9.33 -18.30
#